data_AF-Q220K9-F1
#
_entry.id   AF-Q220K9-F1
#
_cell.length_a   1.000
_cell.length_b   1.000
_cell.length_c   1.000
_cell.angle_alpha   90.00
_cell.angle_beta   90.00
_cell.angle_gamma   90.00
#
_symmetry.space_group_name_H-M   'P 1'
#
loop_
_entity.id
_entity.type
_entity.pdbx_description
1 polymer ?
#
loop_
_entity_poly.entity_id
_entity_poly.type
_entity_poly.pdbx_seq_one_letter_code
_entity_poly.pdbx_strand_id
1 'polypeptide(L)'
;MRDSNLIAAAVCLLALGGCAATASPDWDARFGDSVRILKAQQLIEPGAPARNAQASLATDGRTAREAMDRHVESYRSPPPTTVINIGNIGTGR
;
A
#
# COMPACT_ATOMS: atom_id res chain seq x y z
N MET A 1 16.71 52.38 17.21
CA MET A 1 15.60 51.93 16.33
C MET A 1 16.02 50.77 15.44
N ARG A 2 17.13 50.87 14.70
CA ARG A 2 17.63 49.78 13.83
C ARG A 2 17.95 48.50 14.62
N ASP A 3 18.52 48.66 15.81
CA ASP A 3 18.97 47.52 16.64
C ASP A 3 17.79 46.80 17.32
N SER A 4 16.75 47.53 17.75
CA SER A 4 15.50 46.93 18.25
C SER A 4 14.77 46.11 17.19
N ASN A 5 14.77 46.57 15.93
CA ASN A 5 14.14 45.83 14.83
C ASN A 5 14.91 44.55 14.50
N LEU A 6 16.24 44.57 14.60
CA LEU A 6 17.07 43.38 14.40
C LEU A 6 16.87 42.35 15.53
N ILE A 7 16.74 42.81 16.78
CA ILE A 7 16.44 41.94 17.92
C ILE A 7 15.05 41.31 17.77
N ALA A 8 14.03 42.10 17.39
CA ALA A 8 12.68 41.58 17.15
C ALA A 8 12.66 40.53 16.02
N ALA A 9 13.36 40.78 14.91
CA ALA A 9 13.47 39.82 13.81
C ALA A 9 14.18 38.53 14.23
N ALA A 10 15.24 38.61 15.03
CA ALA A 10 15.96 37.45 15.55
C ALA A 10 15.08 36.60 16.48
N VAL A 11 14.29 37.23 17.35
CA VAL A 11 13.34 36.54 18.24
C VAL A 11 12.25 35.82 17.43
N CYS A 12 11.71 36.46 16.38
CA CYS A 12 10.74 35.82 15.50
C CYS A 12 11.33 34.59 14.79
N LEU A 13 12.55 34.68 14.27
CA LEU A 13 13.19 33.55 13.59
C LEU A 13 13.47 32.37 14.54
N LEU A 14 13.85 32.65 15.78
CA LEU A 14 14.04 31.61 16.80
C LEU A 14 12.72 30.94 17.21
N ALA A 15 11.62 31.71 17.32
CA ALA A 15 10.30 31.19 17.60
C ALA A 15 9.77 30.27 16.48
N LEU A 16 9.97 30.65 15.21
CA LEU A 16 9.61 29.81 14.06
C LEU A 16 10.52 28.57 13.94
N GLY A 17 11.82 28.70 14.26
CA GLY A 17 12.76 27.59 14.29
C GLY A 17 12.36 26.50 15.28
N GLY A 18 11.79 26.87 16.44
CA GLY A 18 11.27 25.91 17.42
C GLY A 18 10.13 25.02 16.90
N CYS A 19 9.33 25.50 15.94
CA CYS A 19 8.27 24.71 15.30
C CYS A 19 8.80 23.70 14.26
N ALA A 20 9.98 23.94 13.69
CA ALA A 20 10.59 23.07 12.67
C ALA A 20 11.75 22.21 13.21
N ALA A 21 12.33 22.58 14.34
CA ALA A 21 13.50 21.93 14.93
C ALA A 21 13.17 20.72 15.81
N THR A 22 11.90 20.50 16.13
CA THR A 22 11.50 19.24 16.77
C THR A 22 11.59 18.16 15.70
N ALA A 23 12.67 17.38 15.74
CA ALA A 23 12.64 16.03 15.18
C ALA A 23 11.31 15.40 15.61
N SER A 24 10.68 14.63 14.74
CA SER A 24 9.43 13.96 15.02
C SER A 24 9.63 12.47 15.32
N PRO A 25 10.42 12.06 16.34
CA PRO A 25 10.70 10.66 16.63
C PRO A 25 9.45 9.79 16.65
N ASP A 26 8.37 10.29 17.26
CA ASP A 26 7.12 9.56 17.36
C ASP A 26 6.39 9.41 16.02
N TRP A 27 6.45 10.41 15.13
CA TRP A 27 5.81 10.30 13.81
C TRP A 27 6.64 9.46 12.86
N ASP A 28 7.96 9.63 12.88
CA ASP A 28 8.90 8.91 12.04
C ASP A 28 8.90 7.42 12.41
N ALA A 29 8.83 7.10 13.70
CA ALA A 29 8.74 5.71 14.18
C ALA A 29 7.43 5.02 13.76
N ARG A 30 6.35 5.79 13.58
CA ARG A 30 5.01 5.27 13.28
C ARG A 30 4.63 5.38 11.80
N PHE A 31 5.57 5.80 10.95
CA PHE A 31 5.33 5.94 9.54
C PHE A 31 4.86 4.59 8.93
N GLY A 32 3.66 4.61 8.34
CA GLY A 32 3.05 3.42 7.72
C GLY A 32 2.30 2.48 8.68
N ASP A 33 2.14 2.84 9.96
CA ASP A 33 1.35 2.05 10.92
C ASP A 33 -0.09 1.82 10.43
N SER A 34 -0.74 2.86 9.91
CA SER A 34 -2.11 2.79 9.38
C SER A 34 -2.24 1.77 8.25
N VAL A 35 -1.27 1.74 7.33
CA VAL A 35 -1.25 0.79 6.21
C VAL A 35 -0.97 -0.63 6.71
N ARG A 36 -0.06 -0.81 7.68
CA ARG A 36 0.19 -2.13 8.29
C ARG A 36 -1.05 -2.67 9.01
N ILE A 37 -1.76 -1.81 9.74
CA ILE A 37 -3.03 -2.16 10.39
C ILE A 37 -4.08 -2.55 9.34
N LEU A 38 -4.25 -1.73 8.30
CA LEU A 38 -5.22 -2.01 7.24
C LEU A 38 -4.92 -3.34 6.54
N LYS A 39 -3.65 -3.61 6.21
CA LYS A 39 -3.24 -4.90 5.62
C LYS A 39 -3.54 -6.07 6.54
N ALA A 40 -3.33 -5.93 7.85
CA ALA A 40 -3.65 -6.97 8.81
C ALA A 40 -5.17 -7.25 8.86
N GLN A 41 -6.00 -6.22 8.73
CA GLN A 41 -7.46 -6.35 8.69
C GLN A 41 -7.98 -6.94 7.37
N GLN A 42 -7.24 -6.78 6.27
CA GLN A 42 -7.57 -7.38 4.97
C GLN A 42 -7.31 -8.90 4.93
N LEU A 43 -6.52 -9.42 5.88
CA LEU A 43 -6.16 -10.83 5.92
C LEU A 43 -7.17 -11.62 6.76
N ILE A 44 -8.00 -12.44 6.09
CA ILE A 44 -9.09 -13.20 6.71
C ILE A 44 -8.55 -14.27 7.69
N GLU A 45 -7.45 -14.95 7.34
CA GLU A 45 -6.89 -16.02 8.16
C GLU A 45 -5.34 -16.01 8.07
N PRO A 46 -4.65 -15.39 9.03
CA PRO A 46 -3.19 -15.27 9.03
C PRO A 46 -2.46 -16.62 9.12
N GLY A 47 -3.07 -17.66 9.71
CA GLY A 47 -2.48 -18.98 9.87
C GLY A 47 -2.68 -19.92 8.65
N ALA A 48 -3.45 -19.50 7.65
CA ALA A 48 -3.74 -20.31 6.47
C ALA A 48 -2.48 -20.80 5.72
N PRO A 49 -1.42 -19.99 5.53
CA PRO A 49 -0.21 -20.45 4.84
C PRO A 49 0.51 -21.57 5.59
N ALA A 50 0.62 -21.49 6.91
CA ALA A 50 1.27 -22.52 7.72
C ALA A 50 0.45 -23.81 7.78
N ARG A 51 -0.89 -23.70 7.90
CA ARG A 51 -1.80 -24.84 7.94
C ARG A 51 -1.89 -25.59 6.62
N ASN A 52 -1.74 -24.88 5.49
CA ASN A 52 -1.89 -25.44 4.14
C ASN A 52 -0.55 -25.51 3.39
N ALA A 53 0.60 -25.41 4.07
CA ALA A 53 1.91 -25.38 3.44
C ALA A 53 2.19 -26.63 2.57
N GLN A 54 1.61 -27.77 2.94
CA GLN A 54 1.71 -29.05 2.22
C GLN A 54 0.57 -29.24 1.21
N ALA A 55 -0.45 -28.39 1.21
CA ALA A 55 -1.60 -28.46 0.31
C ALA A 55 -1.34 -27.73 -1.01
N SER A 56 -0.11 -27.78 -1.52
CA SER A 56 0.07 -27.49 -2.95
C SER A 56 -0.70 -28.56 -3.69
N LEU A 57 -1.72 -28.15 -4.45
CA LEU A 57 -2.39 -29.04 -5.39
C LEU A 57 -1.30 -29.68 -6.25
N ALA A 58 -1.15 -31.00 -6.17
CA ALA A 58 -0.28 -31.72 -7.07
C ALA A 58 -0.82 -31.49 -8.49
N THR A 59 -0.20 -30.56 -9.20
CA THR A 59 -0.55 -30.26 -10.58
C THR A 59 0.13 -31.33 -11.42
N ASP A 60 -0.64 -32.16 -12.11
CA ASP A 60 -0.05 -33.13 -13.01
C ASP A 60 0.64 -32.41 -14.19
N GLY A 61 1.65 -33.05 -14.79
CA GLY A 61 2.40 -32.44 -15.90
C GLY A 61 1.52 -32.12 -17.12
N ARG A 62 0.39 -32.81 -17.27
CA ARG A 62 -0.58 -32.59 -18.34
C ARG A 62 -1.33 -31.27 -18.14
N THR A 63 -1.82 -31.01 -16.94
CA THR A 63 -2.52 -29.78 -16.55
C THR A 63 -1.59 -28.60 -16.68
N ALA A 64 -0.31 -28.74 -16.28
CA ALA A 64 0.68 -27.69 -16.46
C ALA A 64 0.88 -27.36 -17.96
N ARG A 65 1.06 -28.38 -18.81
CA ARG A 65 1.19 -28.21 -20.26
C ARG A 65 -0.05 -27.54 -20.87
N GLU A 66 -1.23 -28.05 -20.53
CA GLU A 66 -2.52 -27.55 -21.00
C GLU A 66 -2.81 -26.11 -20.57
N ALA A 67 -2.34 -25.71 -19.38
CA ALA A 67 -2.41 -24.33 -18.92
C ALA A 67 -1.49 -23.41 -19.75
N MET A 68 -0.28 -23.87 -20.05
CA MET A 68 0.65 -23.11 -20.91
C MET A 68 0.12 -22.98 -22.35
N ASP A 69 -0.41 -24.07 -22.91
CA ASP A 69 -0.98 -24.06 -24.27
C ASP A 69 -2.18 -23.11 -24.37
N ARG A 70 -3.11 -23.13 -23.39
CA ARG A 70 -4.21 -22.15 -23.32
C ARG A 70 -3.74 -20.71 -23.13
N HIS A 71 -2.67 -20.50 -22.36
CA HIS A 71 -2.11 -19.17 -22.17
C HIS A 71 -1.57 -18.60 -23.50
N VAL A 72 -0.82 -19.40 -24.25
CA VAL A 72 -0.35 -18.99 -25.59
C VAL A 72 -1.53 -18.74 -26.53
N GLU A 73 -2.53 -19.61 -26.54
CA GLU A 73 -3.71 -19.46 -27.39
C GLU A 73 -4.53 -18.20 -27.05
N SER A 74 -4.56 -17.78 -25.79
CA SER A 74 -5.24 -16.55 -25.36
C SER A 74 -4.69 -15.29 -26.04
N TYR A 75 -3.43 -15.30 -26.50
CA TYR A 75 -2.86 -14.20 -27.28
C TYR A 75 -3.26 -14.25 -28.75
N ARG A 76 -3.59 -15.43 -29.29
CA ARG A 76 -4.07 -15.59 -30.67
C ARG A 76 -5.54 -15.22 -30.81
N SER A 77 -6.37 -15.60 -29.83
CA SER A 77 -7.76 -15.15 -29.74
C SER A 77 -8.04 -14.52 -28.36
N PRO A 78 -7.74 -13.23 -28.18
CA PRO A 78 -8.04 -12.54 -26.94
C PRO A 78 -9.54 -12.61 -26.63
N PRO A 79 -9.93 -13.06 -25.42
CA PRO A 79 -11.33 -12.98 -25.01
C PRO A 79 -11.76 -11.50 -24.98
N PRO A 80 -13.06 -11.22 -25.21
CA PRO A 80 -13.56 -9.85 -25.16
C PRO A 80 -13.26 -9.22 -23.80
N THR A 81 -12.71 -8.00 -23.82
CA THR A 81 -12.33 -7.28 -22.61
C THR A 81 -13.57 -6.83 -21.85
N THR A 82 -13.83 -7.44 -20.69
CA THR A 82 -14.80 -6.90 -19.72
C THR A 82 -14.15 -5.74 -18.99
N VAL A 83 -14.55 -4.51 -19.31
CA VAL A 83 -14.11 -3.31 -18.58
C VAL A 83 -14.88 -3.26 -17.26
N ILE A 84 -14.20 -3.60 -16.16
CA ILE A 84 -14.74 -3.39 -14.82
C ILE A 84 -14.56 -1.91 -14.47
N ASN A 85 -15.63 -1.13 -14.59
CA ASN A 85 -15.63 0.25 -14.13
C ASN A 85 -15.62 0.26 -12.59
N ILE A 86 -14.47 0.56 -11.99
CA ILE A 86 -14.26 0.71 -10.53
C ILE A 86 -15.07 1.89 -9.93
N GLY A 87 -15.93 2.54 -10.72
CA GLY A 87 -16.77 3.66 -10.29
C GLY A 87 -18.09 3.29 -9.61
N ASN A 88 -18.53 2.02 -9.62
CA ASN A 88 -19.89 1.66 -9.19
C ASN A 88 -19.99 0.71 -7.97
N ILE A 89 -18.90 0.49 -7.24
CA ILE A 89 -18.86 -0.42 -6.06
C ILE A 89 -19.20 0.31 -4.74
N GLY A 90 -19.71 1.55 -4.78
CA GLY A 90 -19.88 2.37 -3.56
C GLY A 90 -21.16 3.19 -3.40
N THR A 91 -22.03 3.30 -4.40
CA THR A 91 -23.28 4.07 -4.23
C THR A 91 -24.37 3.15 -3.69
N GLY A 92 -24.29 2.85 -2.40
CA GLY A 92 -25.45 2.44 -1.61
C GLY A 92 -26.42 3.60 -1.49
N ARG A 93 -27.29 3.75 -2.49
CA ARG A 93 -28.62 4.34 -2.38
C ARG A 93 -29.54 3.66 -3.37
#